data_AF-A0A850Q3M9-F1
#
_entry.id   AF-A0A850Q3M9-F1
#
_cell.length_a   1.000
_cell.length_b   1.000
_cell.length_c   1.000
_cell.angle_alpha   90.00
_cell.angle_beta   90.00
_cell.angle_gamma   90.00
#
_symmetry.space_group_name_H-M   'P 1'
#
loop_
_entity.id
_entity.type
_entity.pdbx_description
1 polymer ?
#
loop_
_entity_poly.entity_id
_entity_poly.type
_entity_poly.pdbx_seq_one_letter_code
_entity_poly.pdbx_strand_id
1 'polypeptide(L)'
;MNFPGINIQGNIVSSEILEKIRSEDIKFQTAADFKLDRKTSVRDEIGIAWAAARAHYTAFRLRIDRLKEGDTGTSETRNSWIIPLLRELGYNVEKASAFIHPTSQKSYAISHLAANLDAFPIHIMGFNDDLDKRREAGGPRLSPHALVQEYLNNTEHVYALVTNGRFLRLLRDATRLVRISYLEFNLEKIMEEELYSDFAIFFRLLHATRMPQKTDEVENSYIEYYHQESLASGSRIREKLSKAVEDSIKELANGFLRHPKNTLLREQITNDSLKPASYYLYQLRLIYRLLSLIREP
;
A
#
# COMPACT_ATOMS: atom_id res chain seq x y z
N MET A 1 15.57 -6.28 2.19
CA MET A 1 15.66 -4.99 2.89
C MET A 1 14.23 -4.61 3.24
N ASN A 2 13.94 -4.22 4.47
CA ASN A 2 12.59 -4.11 5.00
C ASN A 2 12.28 -2.63 5.24
N PHE A 3 11.13 -2.14 4.76
CA PHE A 3 10.60 -0.83 5.13
C PHE A 3 9.64 -1.06 6.31
N PRO A 4 10.12 -1.03 7.56
CA PRO A 4 9.37 -1.54 8.71
C PRO A 4 8.11 -0.73 9.04
N GLY A 5 7.96 0.48 8.50
CA GLY A 5 6.79 1.33 8.60
C GLY A 5 5.88 1.29 7.37
N ILE A 6 6.19 0.48 6.35
CA ILE A 6 5.41 0.40 5.11
C ILE A 6 4.83 -1.00 4.93
N ASN A 7 3.51 -1.06 4.78
CA ASN A 7 2.76 -2.30 4.58
C ASN A 7 2.02 -2.24 3.22
N ILE A 8 2.17 -3.30 2.44
CA ILE A 8 1.53 -3.41 1.12
C ILE A 8 0.51 -4.55 1.19
N GLN A 9 -0.75 -4.23 0.90
CA GLN A 9 -1.81 -5.22 0.72
C GLN A 9 -2.28 -5.19 -0.73
N GLY A 10 -2.36 -6.37 -1.36
CA GLY A 10 -2.69 -6.50 -2.77
C GLY A 10 -1.60 -5.94 -3.70
N ASN A 11 -2.01 -5.38 -4.84
CA ASN A 11 -1.12 -5.04 -5.95
C ASN A 11 -1.12 -3.54 -6.30
N ILE A 12 -1.33 -2.64 -5.34
CA ILE A 12 -1.32 -1.20 -5.63
C ILE A 12 0.07 -0.70 -6.04
N VAL A 13 1.10 -1.04 -5.28
CA VAL A 13 2.53 -0.78 -5.53
C VAL A 13 3.30 -2.00 -5.04
N SER A 14 4.35 -2.44 -5.74
CA SER A 14 5.16 -3.59 -5.31
C SER A 14 6.40 -3.14 -4.51
N SER A 15 6.96 -4.05 -3.70
CA SER A 15 8.23 -3.82 -3.00
C SER A 15 9.38 -3.49 -3.96
N GLU A 16 9.37 -4.05 -5.18
CA GLU A 16 10.36 -3.70 -6.21
C GLU A 16 10.26 -2.22 -6.61
N ILE A 17 9.05 -1.69 -6.72
CA ILE A 17 8.87 -0.26 -7.02
C ILE A 17 9.33 0.61 -5.85
N LEU A 18 9.10 0.19 -4.60
CA LEU A 18 9.66 0.91 -3.44
C LEU A 18 11.19 0.97 -3.50
N GLU A 19 11.83 -0.14 -3.87
CA GLU A 19 13.30 -0.19 -4.03
C GLU A 19 13.79 0.68 -5.18
N LYS A 20 13.10 0.66 -6.32
CA LYS A 20 13.45 1.53 -7.47
C LYS A 20 13.27 3.01 -7.14
N ILE A 21 12.23 3.37 -6.39
CA ILE A 21 12.04 4.74 -5.89
C ILE A 21 13.18 5.12 -4.94
N ARG A 22 13.57 4.20 -4.05
CA ARG A 22 14.69 4.40 -3.11
C ARG A 22 16.01 4.68 -3.83
N SER A 23 16.31 3.91 -4.87
CA SER A 23 17.53 4.04 -5.66
C SER A 23 17.42 5.08 -6.78
N GLU A 24 16.27 5.75 -6.90
CA GLU A 24 15.96 6.68 -7.99
C GLU A 24 16.07 6.06 -9.40
N ASP A 25 15.96 4.73 -9.49
CA ASP A 25 16.01 3.94 -10.73
C ASP A 25 14.61 3.72 -11.32
N ILE A 26 13.84 4.80 -11.37
CA ILE A 26 12.51 4.85 -11.95
C ILE A 26 12.16 6.28 -12.37
N LYS A 27 11.25 6.41 -13.33
CA LYS A 27 10.74 7.71 -13.77
C LYS A 27 10.12 8.50 -12.61
N PHE A 28 10.03 9.82 -12.81
CA PHE A 28 9.35 10.77 -11.93
C PHE A 28 10.01 11.01 -10.56
N GLN A 29 11.34 10.93 -10.52
CA GLN A 29 12.16 11.14 -9.32
C GLN A 29 13.06 12.39 -9.40
N THR A 30 12.96 13.20 -10.46
CA THR A 30 13.76 14.43 -10.63
C THR A 30 13.10 15.62 -9.93
N ALA A 31 13.85 16.69 -9.64
CA ALA A 31 13.31 17.91 -9.01
C ALA A 31 12.07 18.47 -9.73
N ALA A 32 12.07 18.46 -11.07
CA ALA A 32 10.94 18.95 -11.87
C ALA A 32 9.66 18.14 -11.64
N ASP A 33 9.76 16.82 -11.40
CA ASP A 33 8.63 15.94 -11.13
C ASP A 33 7.97 16.23 -9.76
N PHE A 34 8.68 16.93 -8.88
CA PHE A 34 8.15 17.46 -7.62
C PHE A 34 7.69 18.92 -7.73
N LYS A 35 7.71 19.52 -8.94
CA LYS A 35 7.47 20.96 -9.17
C LYS A 35 8.45 21.85 -8.40
N LEU A 36 9.67 21.36 -8.16
CA LEU A 36 10.74 22.12 -7.52
C LEU A 36 11.59 22.87 -8.55
N ASP A 37 12.21 23.96 -8.13
CA ASP A 37 13.19 24.68 -8.93
C ASP A 37 14.39 23.79 -9.26
N ARG A 38 15.03 24.01 -10.41
CA ARG A 38 16.17 23.20 -10.88
C ARG A 38 17.37 23.17 -9.93
N LYS A 39 17.47 24.15 -9.03
CA LYS A 39 18.56 24.25 -8.03
C LYS A 39 18.22 23.52 -6.73
N THR A 40 16.97 23.15 -6.52
CA THR A 40 16.48 22.50 -5.31
C THR A 40 16.57 21.00 -5.48
N SER A 41 17.27 20.34 -4.56
CA SER A 41 17.36 18.89 -4.51
C SER A 41 16.10 18.31 -3.88
N VAL A 42 15.55 17.24 -4.47
CA VAL A 42 14.45 16.46 -3.88
C VAL A 42 14.84 15.95 -2.49
N ARG A 43 16.10 15.57 -2.29
CA ARG A 43 16.61 15.10 -1.00
C ARG A 43 16.57 16.19 0.07
N ASP A 44 16.89 17.43 -0.29
CA ASP A 44 16.88 18.55 0.64
C ASP A 44 15.43 18.89 1.03
N GLU A 45 14.52 18.88 0.05
CA GLU A 45 13.09 19.06 0.28
C GLU A 45 12.51 17.98 1.22
N ILE A 46 12.89 16.71 1.02
CA ILE A 46 12.53 15.62 1.95
C ILE A 46 13.08 15.89 3.35
N GLY A 47 14.30 16.44 3.46
CA GLY A 47 14.90 16.82 4.75
C GLY A 47 14.12 17.91 5.47
N ILE A 48 13.67 18.94 4.74
CA ILE A 48 12.84 20.02 5.25
C ILE A 48 11.48 19.48 5.72
N ALA A 49 10.79 18.72 4.85
CA ALA A 49 9.51 18.11 5.16
C ALA A 49 9.60 17.14 6.36
N TRP A 50 10.71 16.41 6.49
CA TRP A 50 10.97 15.53 7.65
C TRP A 50 11.07 16.33 8.96
N ALA A 51 11.84 17.42 8.96
CA ALA A 51 11.97 18.27 10.14
C ALA A 51 10.61 18.90 10.54
N ALA A 52 9.84 19.38 9.56
CA ALA A 52 8.49 19.91 9.78
C ALA A 52 7.54 18.83 10.32
N ALA A 53 7.52 17.65 9.71
CA ALA A 53 6.72 16.51 10.16
C ALA A 53 7.05 16.13 11.61
N ARG A 54 8.32 16.03 11.99
CA ARG A 54 8.69 15.76 13.39
C ARG A 54 8.16 16.81 14.35
N ALA A 55 8.28 18.10 14.02
CA ALA A 55 7.76 19.18 14.86
C ALA A 55 6.23 19.10 15.03
N HIS A 56 5.50 18.85 13.94
CA HIS A 56 4.05 18.65 13.98
C HIS A 56 3.67 17.41 14.80
N TYR A 57 4.38 16.29 14.63
CA TYR A 57 4.13 15.06 15.38
C TYR A 57 4.35 15.25 16.88
N THR A 58 5.44 15.91 17.29
CA THR A 58 5.69 16.21 18.71
C THR A 58 4.57 17.06 19.31
N ALA A 59 4.16 18.13 18.62
CA ALA A 59 3.07 18.98 19.09
C ALA A 59 1.72 18.24 19.14
N PHE A 60 1.50 17.34 18.19
CA PHE A 60 0.33 16.47 18.12
C PHE A 60 0.28 15.47 19.29
N ARG A 61 1.39 14.76 19.58
CA ARG A 61 1.48 13.80 20.69
C ARG A 61 1.14 14.45 22.03
N LEU A 62 1.66 15.66 22.30
CA LEU A 62 1.33 16.42 23.51
C LEU A 62 -0.17 16.72 23.66
N ARG A 63 -0.92 16.81 22.55
CA ARG A 63 -2.38 17.00 22.57
C ARG A 63 -3.11 15.67 22.74
N ILE A 64 -2.65 14.62 22.06
CA ILE A 64 -3.20 13.26 22.19
C ILE A 64 -3.08 12.75 23.63
N ASP A 65 -1.95 12.96 24.29
CA ASP A 65 -1.72 12.50 25.67
C ASP A 65 -2.61 13.23 26.70
N ARG A 66 -3.31 14.30 26.29
CA ARG A 66 -4.26 15.06 27.11
C ARG A 66 -5.73 14.75 26.80
N LEU A 67 -6.00 13.85 25.85
CA LEU A 67 -7.36 13.45 25.52
C LEU A 67 -8.02 12.78 26.73
N LYS A 68 -9.31 13.04 26.92
CA LYS A 68 -10.08 12.35 27.95
C LYS A 68 -10.42 10.95 27.46
N GLU A 69 -10.69 10.06 28.40
CA GLU A 69 -11.20 8.73 28.07
C GLU A 69 -12.49 8.85 27.25
N GLY A 70 -12.56 8.13 26.13
CA GLY A 70 -13.67 8.18 25.18
C GLY A 70 -13.55 9.23 24.07
N ASP A 71 -12.60 10.16 24.14
CA ASP A 71 -12.37 11.12 23.05
C ASP A 71 -11.71 10.44 21.85
N THR A 72 -12.23 10.68 20.64
CA THR A 72 -11.66 10.12 19.40
C THR A 72 -10.35 10.79 18.98
N GLY A 73 -10.10 12.04 19.42
CA GLY A 73 -8.96 12.84 18.97
C GLY A 73 -9.08 13.39 17.54
N THR A 74 -10.30 13.44 16.98
CA THR A 74 -10.52 13.82 15.57
C THR A 74 -9.97 15.21 15.22
N SER A 75 -10.15 16.19 16.09
CA SER A 75 -9.73 17.58 15.84
C SER A 75 -8.21 17.74 15.92
N GLU A 76 -7.60 17.07 16.90
CA GLU A 76 -6.17 17.05 17.16
C GLU A 76 -5.45 16.36 16.00
N THR A 77 -5.88 15.16 15.61
CA THR A 77 -5.35 14.40 14.47
C THR A 77 -5.40 15.21 13.19
N ARG A 78 -6.55 15.83 12.92
CA ARG A 78 -6.76 16.60 11.70
C ARG A 78 -5.89 17.85 11.65
N ASN A 79 -6.02 18.72 12.65
CA ASN A 79 -5.51 20.09 12.56
C ASN A 79 -4.06 20.21 13.01
N SER A 80 -3.61 19.36 13.94
CA SER A 80 -2.24 19.44 14.49
C SER A 80 -1.27 18.51 13.79
N TRP A 81 -1.78 17.51 13.04
CA TRP A 81 -0.93 16.48 12.43
C TRP A 81 -1.17 16.30 10.93
N ILE A 82 -2.32 15.77 10.53
CA ILE A 82 -2.52 15.32 9.14
C ILE A 82 -2.59 16.48 8.14
N ILE A 83 -3.34 17.55 8.42
CA ILE A 83 -3.41 18.70 7.50
C ILE A 83 -2.03 19.36 7.33
N PRO A 84 -1.27 19.66 8.40
CA PRO A 84 0.11 20.14 8.27
C PRO A 84 1.00 19.19 7.46
N LEU A 85 0.99 17.88 7.77
CA LEU A 85 1.78 16.89 7.03
C LEU A 85 1.44 16.86 5.54
N LEU A 86 0.16 16.88 5.18
CA LEU A 86 -0.28 16.92 3.79
C LEU A 86 0.09 18.24 3.10
N ARG A 87 0.17 19.35 3.84
CA ARG A 87 0.68 20.61 3.29
C ARG A 87 2.16 20.50 2.89
N GLU A 88 2.99 19.84 3.71
CA GLU A 88 4.40 19.56 3.37
C GLU A 88 4.52 18.65 2.14
N LEU A 89 3.48 17.87 1.81
CA LEU A 89 3.40 17.07 0.60
C LEU A 89 2.76 17.81 -0.60
N GLY A 90 2.44 19.10 -0.46
CA GLY A 90 1.89 19.93 -1.53
C GLY A 90 0.37 19.84 -1.72
N TYR A 91 -0.39 19.29 -0.76
CA TYR A 91 -1.85 19.26 -0.84
C TYR A 91 -2.47 20.55 -0.28
N ASN A 92 -3.46 21.10 -0.98
CA ASN A 92 -4.37 22.10 -0.45
C ASN A 92 -5.64 21.43 0.08
N VAL A 93 -5.64 21.08 1.37
CA VAL A 93 -6.72 20.30 2.01
C VAL A 93 -7.85 21.20 2.49
N GLU A 94 -9.07 20.90 2.04
CA GLU A 94 -10.30 21.62 2.41
C GLU A 94 -11.34 20.66 2.98
N LYS A 95 -12.22 21.16 3.86
CA LYS A 95 -13.35 20.36 4.35
C LYS A 95 -14.31 20.05 3.21
N ALA A 96 -14.74 18.79 3.12
CA ALA A 96 -15.71 18.36 2.11
C ALA A 96 -17.12 18.30 2.70
N SER A 97 -18.11 18.51 1.83
CA SER A 97 -19.50 18.13 2.11
C SER A 97 -19.73 16.67 1.73
N ALA A 98 -20.72 16.01 2.34
CA ALA A 98 -21.06 14.65 1.97
C ALA A 98 -21.48 14.59 0.48
N PHE A 99 -20.88 13.68 -0.27
CA PHE A 99 -21.23 13.44 -1.67
C PHE A 99 -22.50 12.59 -1.72
N ILE A 100 -23.51 13.02 -2.49
CA ILE A 100 -24.74 12.26 -2.71
C ILE A 100 -24.70 11.74 -4.14
N HIS A 101 -24.65 10.42 -4.29
CA HIS A 101 -24.61 9.80 -5.61
C HIS A 101 -25.92 10.09 -6.37
N PRO A 102 -25.87 10.61 -7.62
CA PRO A 102 -27.04 11.09 -8.33
C PRO A 102 -28.10 10.01 -8.56
N THR A 103 -27.68 8.80 -8.93
CA THR A 103 -28.60 7.68 -9.22
C THR A 103 -29.02 6.89 -7.97
N SER A 104 -28.08 6.40 -7.17
CA SER A 104 -28.37 5.54 -6.01
C SER A 104 -28.85 6.30 -4.77
N GLN A 105 -28.73 7.64 -4.76
CA GLN A 105 -29.03 8.50 -3.61
C GLN A 105 -28.24 8.13 -2.33
N LYS A 106 -27.21 7.29 -2.45
CA LYS A 106 -26.30 6.98 -1.35
C LYS A 106 -25.44 8.19 -1.01
N SER A 107 -25.28 8.44 0.28
CA SER A 107 -24.46 9.52 0.81
C SER A 107 -23.12 8.99 1.32
N TYR A 108 -22.03 9.64 0.92
CA TYR A 108 -20.67 9.33 1.29
C TYR A 108 -20.02 10.53 1.99
N ALA A 109 -19.82 10.42 3.29
CA ALA A 109 -19.26 11.50 4.12
C ALA A 109 -17.72 11.46 4.14
N ILE A 110 -17.09 11.71 2.98
CA ILE A 110 -15.65 11.96 2.91
C ILE A 110 -15.34 13.28 3.63
N SER A 111 -14.31 13.30 4.46
CA SER A 111 -14.12 14.41 5.41
C SER A 111 -13.52 15.67 4.78
N HIS A 112 -12.64 15.47 3.79
CA HIS A 112 -11.85 16.49 3.15
C HIS A 112 -11.59 16.12 1.69
N LEU A 113 -11.13 17.11 0.94
CA LEU A 113 -10.67 16.98 -0.43
C LEU A 113 -9.41 17.81 -0.62
N ALA A 114 -8.60 17.50 -1.63
CA ALA A 114 -7.52 18.39 -2.06
C ALA A 114 -7.99 19.25 -3.24
N ALA A 115 -8.17 20.55 -2.99
CA ALA A 115 -8.72 21.47 -3.99
C ALA A 115 -7.79 21.68 -5.19
N ASN A 116 -6.48 21.47 -5.02
CA ASN A 116 -5.48 21.59 -6.08
C ASN A 116 -5.32 20.32 -6.95
N LEU A 117 -6.13 19.29 -6.70
CA LEU A 117 -6.08 17.99 -7.38
C LEU A 117 -7.48 17.52 -7.78
N ASP A 118 -8.28 18.43 -8.35
CA ASP A 118 -9.63 18.13 -8.83
C ASP A 118 -10.50 17.43 -7.76
N ALA A 119 -10.52 18.01 -6.56
CA ALA A 119 -11.24 17.48 -5.40
C ALA A 119 -10.80 16.06 -4.96
N PHE A 120 -9.52 15.70 -5.12
CA PHE A 120 -8.98 14.41 -4.69
C PHE A 120 -9.42 14.04 -3.26
N PRO A 121 -10.02 12.86 -3.02
CA PRO A 121 -10.67 12.54 -1.75
C PRO A 121 -9.70 12.22 -0.61
N ILE A 122 -9.93 12.81 0.56
CA ILE A 122 -9.12 12.58 1.77
C ILE A 122 -10.03 12.36 2.99
N HIS A 123 -9.99 11.16 3.55
CA HIS A 123 -10.75 10.81 4.75
C HIS A 123 -9.86 10.75 5.99
N ILE A 124 -10.11 11.66 6.94
CA ILE A 124 -9.33 11.85 8.17
C ILE A 124 -10.21 11.53 9.37
N MET A 125 -9.82 10.48 10.08
CA MET A 125 -10.41 10.00 11.33
C MET A 125 -9.62 10.51 12.54
N GLY A 126 -10.12 10.25 13.75
CA GLY A 126 -9.42 10.53 15.00
C GLY A 126 -8.41 9.44 15.36
N PHE A 127 -7.43 9.81 16.19
CA PHE A 127 -6.33 8.94 16.63
C PHE A 127 -6.78 7.60 17.22
N ASN A 128 -7.88 7.62 17.98
CA ASN A 128 -8.42 6.43 18.64
C ASN A 128 -9.37 5.62 17.75
N ASP A 129 -9.63 6.04 16.51
CA ASP A 129 -10.43 5.27 15.56
C ASP A 129 -9.59 4.17 14.88
N ASP A 130 -10.24 3.04 14.60
CA ASP A 130 -9.68 1.95 13.81
C ASP A 130 -10.13 2.10 12.35
N LEU A 131 -9.21 1.99 11.39
CA LEU A 131 -9.52 2.15 9.97
C LEU A 131 -10.34 0.98 9.39
N ASP A 132 -10.27 -0.18 10.04
CA ASP A 132 -10.91 -1.42 9.60
C ASP A 132 -12.20 -1.73 10.38
N LYS A 133 -12.47 -1.00 11.47
CA LYS A 133 -13.70 -1.16 12.25
C LYS A 133 -14.60 0.07 12.15
N ARG A 134 -15.90 -0.19 12.14
CA ARG A 134 -16.89 0.89 12.33
C ARG A 134 -16.83 1.39 13.77
N ARG A 135 -17.18 2.66 13.99
CA ARG A 135 -17.47 3.17 15.33
C ARG A 135 -18.71 2.48 15.90
N GLU A 136 -18.67 2.08 17.16
CA GLU A 136 -19.83 1.50 17.85
C GLU A 136 -20.81 2.58 18.32
N ALA A 137 -20.29 3.72 18.78
CA ALA A 137 -21.08 4.84 19.30
C ALA A 137 -21.30 5.93 18.24
N GLY A 138 -22.18 5.65 17.26
CA GLY A 138 -22.57 6.61 16.22
C GLY A 138 -21.52 6.83 15.12
N GLY A 139 -21.98 7.25 13.94
CA GLY A 139 -21.15 7.43 12.73
C GLY A 139 -21.59 6.56 11.55
N PRO A 140 -20.82 6.56 10.43
CA PRO A 140 -21.12 5.75 9.26
C PRO A 140 -21.20 4.25 9.60
N ARG A 141 -22.09 3.52 8.91
CA ARG A 141 -22.26 2.07 9.13
C ARG A 141 -21.04 1.23 8.72
N LEU A 142 -20.17 1.82 7.91
CA LEU A 142 -18.97 1.21 7.35
C LEU A 142 -17.74 1.62 8.15
N SER A 143 -16.69 0.78 8.12
CA SER A 143 -15.38 1.22 8.57
C SER A 143 -14.85 2.35 7.68
N PRO A 144 -13.92 3.20 8.16
CA PRO A 144 -13.33 4.26 7.35
C PRO A 144 -12.75 3.77 6.02
N HIS A 145 -12.05 2.63 6.04
CA HIS A 145 -11.54 2.01 4.82
C HIS A 145 -12.66 1.59 3.86
N ALA A 146 -13.70 0.91 4.37
CA ALA A 146 -14.82 0.47 3.54
C ALA A 146 -15.63 1.65 2.96
N LEU A 147 -15.80 2.73 3.73
CA LEU A 147 -16.48 3.94 3.26
C LEU A 147 -15.76 4.56 2.06
N VAL A 148 -14.43 4.72 2.16
CA VAL A 148 -13.64 5.29 1.06
C VAL A 148 -13.61 4.34 -0.13
N GLN A 149 -13.53 3.02 0.09
CA GLN A 149 -13.58 2.06 -1.00
C GLN A 149 -14.92 2.07 -1.73
N GLU A 150 -16.05 2.15 -1.01
CA GLU A 150 -17.36 2.31 -1.65
C GLU A 150 -17.46 3.63 -2.41
N TYR A 151 -16.93 4.73 -1.86
CA TYR A 151 -16.89 6.01 -2.56
C TYR A 151 -16.13 5.92 -3.88
N LEU A 152 -14.91 5.36 -3.88
CA LEU A 152 -14.12 5.18 -5.11
C LEU A 152 -14.86 4.30 -6.13
N ASN A 153 -15.50 3.22 -5.69
CA ASN A 153 -16.23 2.32 -6.59
C ASN A 153 -17.53 2.92 -7.17
N ASN A 154 -17.98 4.06 -6.66
CA ASN A 154 -19.22 4.73 -7.07
C ASN A 154 -18.98 6.17 -7.55
N THR A 155 -17.73 6.57 -7.77
CA THR A 155 -17.36 7.90 -8.30
C THR A 155 -16.31 7.76 -9.39
N GLU A 156 -15.95 8.85 -10.04
CA GLU A 156 -14.90 8.86 -11.06
C GLU A 156 -13.49 8.86 -10.46
N HIS A 157 -13.35 9.16 -9.17
CA HIS A 157 -12.05 9.16 -8.50
C HIS A 157 -11.48 7.73 -8.41
N VAL A 158 -10.25 7.56 -8.89
CA VAL A 158 -9.55 6.27 -8.86
C VAL A 158 -8.71 6.08 -7.59
N TYR A 159 -8.24 7.16 -6.98
CA TYR A 159 -7.40 7.12 -5.79
C TYR A 159 -7.96 8.00 -4.68
N ALA A 160 -7.71 7.60 -3.43
CA ALA A 160 -8.02 8.40 -2.25
C ALA A 160 -7.07 8.09 -1.09
N LEU A 161 -6.98 9.02 -0.15
CA LEU A 161 -6.28 8.80 1.12
C LEU A 161 -7.27 8.56 2.25
N VAL A 162 -6.95 7.61 3.13
CA VAL A 162 -7.65 7.40 4.41
C VAL A 162 -6.66 7.29 5.56
N THR A 163 -6.90 8.00 6.67
CA THR A 163 -5.97 8.03 7.79
C THR A 163 -6.66 8.27 9.12
N ASN A 164 -6.09 7.73 10.20
CA ASN A 164 -6.45 8.04 11.59
C ASN A 164 -5.30 8.76 12.33
N GLY A 165 -4.29 9.28 11.63
CA GLY A 165 -3.11 9.88 12.26
C GLY A 165 -1.98 8.91 12.55
N ARG A 166 -2.32 7.65 12.87
CA ARG A 166 -1.35 6.56 13.13
C ARG A 166 -0.98 5.84 11.85
N PHE A 167 -1.98 5.51 11.06
CA PHE A 167 -1.86 4.87 9.77
C PHE A 167 -2.41 5.80 8.70
N LEU A 168 -1.74 5.85 7.55
CA LEU A 168 -2.23 6.49 6.35
C LEU A 168 -2.19 5.48 5.21
N ARG A 169 -3.35 5.26 4.58
CA ARG A 169 -3.50 4.35 3.46
C ARG A 169 -3.80 5.13 2.18
N LEU A 170 -3.08 4.79 1.13
CA LEU A 170 -3.49 5.07 -0.24
C LEU A 170 -4.36 3.91 -0.73
N LEU A 171 -5.59 4.24 -1.14
CA LEU A 171 -6.53 3.31 -1.74
C LEU A 171 -6.62 3.57 -3.24
N ARG A 172 -6.92 2.51 -3.99
CA ARG A 172 -7.27 2.56 -5.40
C ARG A 172 -8.67 1.95 -5.60
N ASP A 173 -9.41 2.40 -6.59
CA ASP A 173 -10.67 1.77 -6.98
C ASP A 173 -10.47 0.26 -7.20
N ALA A 174 -11.49 -0.50 -6.78
CA ALA A 174 -11.44 -1.96 -6.76
C ALA A 174 -12.56 -2.54 -7.62
N THR A 175 -13.05 -1.79 -8.62
CA THR A 175 -14.21 -2.15 -9.45
C THR A 175 -14.09 -3.53 -10.13
N ARG A 176 -12.88 -4.10 -10.20
CA ARG A 176 -12.59 -5.44 -10.73
C ARG A 176 -11.84 -6.38 -9.77
N LEU A 177 -11.55 -5.96 -8.54
CA LEU A 177 -10.68 -6.71 -7.62
C LEU A 177 -11.48 -7.49 -6.57
N VAL A 178 -11.16 -8.78 -6.43
CA VAL A 178 -11.76 -9.69 -5.42
C VAL A 178 -11.14 -9.48 -4.02
N ARG A 179 -10.02 -8.76 -3.91
CA ARG A 179 -9.26 -8.59 -2.67
C ARG A 179 -9.00 -7.12 -2.38
N ILE A 180 -9.01 -6.79 -1.09
CA ILE A 180 -8.60 -5.49 -0.55
C ILE A 180 -7.18 -5.18 -1.02
N SER A 181 -6.94 -3.97 -1.53
CA SER A 181 -5.61 -3.49 -1.88
C SER A 181 -5.37 -2.07 -1.39
N TYR A 182 -4.25 -1.87 -0.70
CA TYR A 182 -3.82 -0.57 -0.21
C TYR A 182 -2.32 -0.54 0.05
N LEU A 183 -1.77 0.67 0.04
CA LEU A 183 -0.42 0.97 0.50
C LEU A 183 -0.57 1.73 1.81
N GLU A 184 -0.05 1.17 2.90
CA GLU A 184 -0.18 1.73 4.25
C GLU A 184 1.18 2.18 4.77
N PHE A 185 1.21 3.38 5.32
CA PHE A 185 2.31 3.93 6.08
C PHE A 185 1.90 4.01 7.55
N ASN A 186 2.64 3.35 8.43
CA ASN A 186 2.53 3.50 9.86
C ASN A 186 3.28 4.77 10.28
N LEU A 187 2.58 5.90 10.20
CA LEU A 187 3.10 7.23 10.54
C LEU A 187 3.57 7.31 12.00
N GLU A 188 2.85 6.67 12.92
CA GLU A 188 3.24 6.60 14.34
C GLU A 188 4.63 5.97 14.48
N LYS A 189 4.83 4.78 13.89
CA LYS A 189 6.12 4.10 13.90
C LYS A 189 7.21 4.89 13.18
N ILE A 190 6.92 5.45 12.01
CA ILE A 190 7.88 6.24 11.24
C ILE A 190 8.40 7.42 12.06
N MET A 191 7.53 8.10 12.80
CA MET A 191 7.91 9.25 13.61
C MET A 191 8.57 8.86 14.93
N GLU A 192 8.06 7.83 15.63
CA GLU A 192 8.57 7.41 16.96
C GLU A 192 9.91 6.68 16.88
N GLU A 193 10.11 5.85 15.85
CA GLU A 193 11.37 5.14 15.60
C GLU A 193 12.32 5.92 14.68
N GLU A 194 12.00 7.17 14.34
CA GLU A 194 12.79 8.07 13.48
C GLU A 194 13.21 7.44 12.14
N LEU A 195 12.29 6.74 11.49
CA LEU A 195 12.52 5.99 10.24
C LEU A 195 12.58 6.90 9.02
N TYR A 196 13.67 7.67 8.89
CA TYR A 196 13.86 8.62 7.79
C TYR A 196 13.79 7.96 6.40
N SER A 197 14.30 6.73 6.24
CA SER A 197 14.22 5.99 4.98
C SER A 197 12.78 5.75 4.52
N ASP A 198 11.91 5.39 5.47
CA ASP A 198 10.51 5.10 5.21
C ASP A 198 9.74 6.40 4.96
N PHE A 199 10.09 7.48 5.68
CA PHE A 199 9.56 8.81 5.39
C PHE A 199 9.97 9.32 4.00
N ALA A 200 11.20 9.08 3.55
CA ALA A 200 11.63 9.46 2.22
C ALA A 200 10.81 8.74 1.13
N ILE A 201 10.49 7.47 1.32
CA ILE A 201 9.57 6.74 0.43
C ILE A 201 8.14 7.28 0.51
N PHE A 202 7.64 7.54 1.72
CA PHE A 202 6.35 8.19 1.95
C PHE A 202 6.23 9.51 1.17
N PHE A 203 7.23 10.39 1.29
CA PHE A 203 7.26 11.65 0.57
C PHE A 203 7.28 11.44 -0.95
N ARG A 204 8.16 10.58 -1.46
CA ARG A 204 8.29 10.33 -2.90
C ARG A 204 7.06 9.70 -3.54
N LEU A 205 6.29 8.90 -2.80
CA LEU A 205 5.08 8.25 -3.29
C LEU A 205 3.83 9.09 -3.12
N LEU A 206 3.71 9.81 -2.00
CA LEU A 206 2.49 10.51 -1.64
C LEU A 206 2.54 12.01 -1.85
N HIS A 207 3.63 12.59 -2.36
CA HIS A 207 3.63 13.99 -2.78
C HIS A 207 2.50 14.26 -3.80
N ALA A 208 1.83 15.41 -3.69
CA ALA A 208 0.64 15.77 -4.45
C ALA A 208 0.80 15.65 -5.98
N THR A 209 2.01 15.84 -6.50
CA THR A 209 2.30 15.68 -7.95
C THR A 209 2.22 14.23 -8.44
N ARG A 210 2.17 13.24 -7.54
CA ARG A 210 2.02 11.82 -7.91
C ARG A 210 0.58 11.47 -8.19
N MET A 211 -0.35 12.15 -7.51
CA MET A 211 -1.77 11.90 -7.62
C MET A 211 -2.32 12.42 -8.95
N PRO A 212 -3.43 11.87 -9.46
CA PRO A 212 -4.15 12.42 -10.60
C PRO A 212 -4.41 13.92 -10.40
N GLN A 213 -4.00 14.74 -11.38
CA GLN A 213 -4.26 16.19 -11.32
C GLN A 213 -5.70 16.51 -11.71
N LYS A 214 -6.32 15.62 -12.51
CA LYS A 214 -7.74 15.61 -12.84
C LYS A 214 -8.26 14.19 -12.85
N THR A 215 -9.56 14.06 -12.66
CA THR A 215 -10.25 12.77 -12.58
C THR A 215 -10.29 12.03 -13.94
N ASP A 216 -10.21 12.76 -15.05
CA ASP A 216 -10.14 12.21 -16.42
C ASP A 216 -8.72 11.91 -16.93
N GLU A 217 -7.68 12.27 -16.17
CA GLU A 217 -6.27 12.13 -16.56
C GLU A 217 -5.50 11.12 -15.67
N VAL A 218 -6.20 10.15 -15.07
CA VAL A 218 -5.60 9.16 -14.14
C VAL A 218 -4.47 8.37 -14.78
N GLU A 219 -4.60 7.98 -16.06
CA GLU A 219 -3.56 7.24 -16.80
C GLU A 219 -2.24 8.00 -16.91
N ASN A 220 -2.27 9.33 -16.82
CA ASN A 220 -1.09 10.19 -16.87
C ASN A 220 -0.49 10.46 -15.47
N SER A 221 -1.15 10.02 -14.41
CA SER A 221 -0.66 10.21 -13.04
C SER A 221 0.54 9.31 -12.76
N TYR A 222 1.51 9.83 -11.99
CA TYR A 222 2.73 9.07 -11.69
C TYR A 222 2.43 7.86 -10.81
N ILE A 223 1.43 7.97 -9.93
CA ILE A 223 1.00 6.85 -9.09
C ILE A 223 0.39 5.71 -9.92
N GLU A 224 -0.37 6.01 -10.98
CA GLU A 224 -0.90 4.98 -11.88
C GLU A 224 0.24 4.35 -12.71
N TYR A 225 1.23 5.12 -13.16
CA TYR A 225 2.43 4.55 -13.78
C TYR A 225 3.14 3.55 -12.85
N TYR A 226 3.34 3.89 -11.56
CA TYR A 226 3.92 2.97 -10.57
C TYR A 226 3.05 1.74 -10.33
N HIS A 227 1.73 1.90 -10.36
CA HIS A 227 0.79 0.78 -10.27
C HIS A 227 0.96 -0.18 -11.46
N GLN A 228 0.99 0.33 -12.68
CA GLN A 228 1.15 -0.49 -13.89
C GLN A 228 2.51 -1.21 -13.91
N GLU A 229 3.59 -0.52 -13.51
CA GLU A 229 4.91 -1.14 -13.36
C GLU A 229 4.92 -2.25 -12.29
N SER A 230 4.17 -2.07 -11.20
CA SER A 230 4.00 -3.08 -10.17
C SER A 230 3.28 -4.33 -10.69
N LEU A 231 2.23 -4.15 -11.49
CA LEU A 231 1.52 -5.25 -12.15
C LEU A 231 2.42 -6.01 -13.14
N ALA A 232 3.20 -5.28 -13.94
CA ALA A 232 4.13 -5.85 -14.91
C ALA A 232 5.28 -6.62 -14.23
N SER A 233 5.83 -6.08 -13.14
CA SER A 233 6.82 -6.78 -12.29
C SER A 233 6.22 -8.06 -11.70
N GLY A 234 5.02 -7.99 -11.09
CA GLY A 234 4.35 -9.14 -10.50
C GLY A 234 4.06 -10.26 -11.51
N SER A 235 3.73 -9.91 -12.77
CA SER A 235 3.59 -10.88 -13.85
C SER A 235 4.90 -11.60 -14.15
N ARG A 236 6.00 -10.84 -14.31
CA ARG A 236 7.34 -11.37 -14.60
C ARG A 236 7.86 -12.27 -13.48
N ILE A 237 7.64 -11.90 -12.22
CA ILE A 237 8.02 -12.71 -11.04
C ILE A 237 7.24 -14.03 -11.03
N ARG A 238 5.93 -14.01 -11.28
CA ARG A 238 5.10 -15.22 -11.34
C ARG A 238 5.53 -16.16 -12.46
N GLU A 239 5.87 -15.63 -13.63
CA GLU A 239 6.38 -16.41 -14.76
C GLU A 239 7.70 -17.10 -14.41
N LYS A 240 8.68 -16.35 -13.86
CA LYS A 240 9.96 -16.91 -13.39
C LYS A 240 9.77 -17.95 -12.29
N LEU A 241 8.88 -17.70 -11.33
CA LEU A 241 8.57 -18.65 -10.26
C LEU A 241 7.92 -19.92 -10.81
N SER A 242 6.97 -19.79 -11.74
CA SER A 242 6.35 -20.92 -12.42
C SER A 242 7.41 -21.77 -13.10
N LYS A 243 8.38 -21.14 -13.78
CA LYS A 243 9.48 -21.84 -14.43
C LYS A 243 10.40 -22.54 -13.43
N ALA A 244 10.81 -21.84 -12.38
CA ALA A 244 11.65 -22.41 -11.32
C ALA A 244 10.98 -23.60 -10.61
N VAL A 245 9.67 -23.54 -10.37
CA VAL A 245 8.89 -24.66 -9.80
C VAL A 245 8.83 -25.83 -10.77
N GLU A 246 8.55 -25.58 -12.06
CA GLU A 246 8.54 -26.61 -13.09
C GLU A 246 9.89 -27.35 -13.15
N ASP A 247 10.98 -26.60 -13.19
CA ASP A 247 12.34 -27.16 -13.27
C ASP A 247 12.69 -27.90 -11.97
N SER A 248 12.31 -27.37 -10.81
CA SER A 248 12.49 -28.04 -9.51
C SER A 248 11.75 -29.37 -9.42
N ILE A 249 10.52 -29.45 -9.95
CA ILE A 249 9.76 -30.72 -10.00
C ILE A 249 10.55 -31.75 -10.81
N LYS A 250 11.06 -31.36 -11.98
CA LYS A 250 11.83 -32.24 -12.87
C LYS A 250 13.14 -32.68 -12.21
N GLU A 251 13.88 -31.77 -11.60
CA GLU A 251 15.14 -32.07 -10.93
C GLU A 251 14.94 -33.01 -9.74
N LEU A 252 13.97 -32.74 -8.87
CA LEU A 252 13.65 -33.59 -7.73
C LEU A 252 13.17 -34.97 -8.17
N ALA A 253 12.21 -35.04 -9.11
CA ALA A 253 11.69 -36.30 -9.62
C ALA A 253 12.82 -37.17 -10.22
N ASN A 254 13.62 -36.59 -11.12
CA ASN A 254 14.71 -37.30 -11.75
C ASN A 254 15.82 -37.66 -10.76
N GLY A 255 16.11 -36.79 -9.79
CA GLY A 255 17.08 -37.05 -8.72
C GLY A 255 16.67 -38.24 -7.86
N PHE A 256 15.41 -38.29 -7.41
CA PHE A 256 14.89 -39.43 -6.64
C PHE A 256 14.90 -40.73 -7.46
N LEU A 257 14.59 -40.68 -8.75
CA LEU A 257 14.61 -41.86 -9.62
C LEU A 257 16.02 -42.38 -9.91
N ARG A 258 16.99 -41.49 -10.05
CA ARG A 258 18.40 -41.84 -10.35
C ARG A 258 19.16 -42.31 -9.12
N HIS A 259 18.74 -41.91 -7.91
CA HIS A 259 19.49 -42.23 -6.71
C HIS A 259 19.47 -43.74 -6.42
N PRO A 260 20.64 -44.42 -6.33
CA PRO A 260 20.72 -45.88 -6.29
C PRO A 260 20.09 -46.50 -5.05
N LYS A 261 20.02 -45.77 -3.93
CA LYS A 261 19.39 -46.25 -2.69
C LYS A 261 17.86 -46.17 -2.69
N ASN A 262 17.23 -45.54 -3.69
CA ASN A 262 15.77 -45.45 -3.78
C ASN A 262 15.17 -46.68 -4.48
N THR A 263 15.60 -47.88 -4.07
CA THR A 263 15.19 -49.15 -4.68
C THR A 263 13.69 -49.36 -4.62
N LEU A 264 13.07 -49.13 -3.46
CA LEU A 264 11.62 -49.26 -3.26
C LEU A 264 10.80 -48.38 -4.22
N LEU A 265 11.21 -47.11 -4.39
CA LEU A 265 10.54 -46.20 -5.31
C LEU A 265 10.68 -46.66 -6.77
N ARG A 266 11.87 -47.10 -7.16
CA ARG A 266 12.15 -47.57 -8.53
C ARG A 266 11.36 -48.84 -8.83
N GLU A 267 11.26 -49.76 -7.88
CA GLU A 267 10.44 -50.96 -7.99
C GLU A 267 8.96 -50.61 -8.13
N GLN A 268 8.45 -49.70 -7.29
CA GLN A 268 7.06 -49.23 -7.34
C GLN A 268 6.67 -48.59 -8.68
N ILE A 269 7.61 -47.96 -9.37
CA ILE A 269 7.37 -47.39 -10.70
C ILE A 269 7.49 -48.47 -11.78
N THR A 270 8.46 -49.39 -11.67
CA THR A 270 8.68 -50.45 -12.64
C THR A 270 7.53 -51.46 -12.67
N ASN A 271 6.93 -51.75 -11.51
CA ASN A 271 5.78 -52.63 -11.39
C ASN A 271 4.42 -51.90 -11.55
N ASP A 272 4.46 -50.62 -11.92
CA ASP A 272 3.29 -49.77 -12.19
C ASP A 272 2.32 -49.62 -10.98
N SER A 273 2.81 -49.89 -9.76
CA SER A 273 2.07 -49.67 -8.51
C SER A 273 2.00 -48.20 -8.12
N LEU A 274 2.99 -47.39 -8.52
CA LEU A 274 2.97 -45.93 -8.40
C LEU A 274 2.79 -45.28 -9.77
N LYS A 275 1.60 -44.70 -9.99
CA LYS A 275 1.27 -44.00 -11.23
C LYS A 275 2.01 -42.66 -11.35
N PRO A 276 2.39 -42.23 -12.58
CA PRO A 276 3.07 -40.96 -12.82
C PRO A 276 2.34 -39.73 -12.23
N ALA A 277 1.01 -39.68 -12.33
CA ALA A 277 0.21 -38.58 -11.78
C ALA A 277 0.34 -38.48 -10.25
N SER A 278 0.34 -39.61 -9.54
CA SER A 278 0.53 -39.66 -8.10
C SER A 278 1.95 -39.23 -7.71
N TYR A 279 2.94 -39.67 -8.49
CA TYR A 279 4.33 -39.28 -8.25
C TYR A 279 4.54 -37.77 -8.45
N TYR A 280 3.96 -37.18 -9.50
CA TYR A 280 3.93 -35.74 -9.71
C TYR A 280 3.29 -34.97 -8.54
N LEU A 281 2.15 -35.45 -8.03
CA LEU A 281 1.51 -34.86 -6.84
C LEU A 281 2.40 -34.93 -5.59
N TYR A 282 3.19 -35.98 -5.42
CA TYR A 282 4.15 -36.06 -4.31
C TYR A 282 5.26 -35.02 -4.44
N GLN A 283 5.77 -34.76 -5.65
CA GLN A 283 6.74 -33.69 -5.88
C GLN A 283 6.15 -32.31 -5.59
N LEU A 284 4.93 -32.04 -6.05
CA LEU A 284 4.22 -30.80 -5.74
C LEU A 284 4.05 -30.59 -4.24
N ARG A 285 3.62 -31.64 -3.51
CA ARG A 285 3.47 -31.57 -2.05
C ARG A 285 4.81 -31.33 -1.35
N LEU A 286 5.88 -31.95 -1.81
CA LEU A 286 7.22 -31.74 -1.25
C LEU A 286 7.68 -30.30 -1.45
N ILE A 287 7.60 -29.79 -2.67
CA ILE A 287 7.97 -28.40 -3.00
C ILE A 287 7.12 -27.42 -2.19
N TYR A 288 5.80 -27.64 -2.10
CA TYR A 288 4.92 -26.81 -1.30
C TYR A 288 5.34 -26.78 0.19
N ARG A 289 5.71 -27.93 0.76
CA ARG A 289 6.21 -28.02 2.14
C ARG A 289 7.53 -27.26 2.32
N LEU A 290 8.45 -27.39 1.37
CA LEU A 290 9.72 -26.64 1.40
C LEU A 290 9.46 -25.14 1.34
N LEU A 291 8.56 -24.69 0.45
CA LEU A 291 8.18 -23.29 0.36
C LEU A 291 7.52 -22.79 1.65
N SER A 292 6.69 -23.59 2.31
CA SER A 292 6.12 -23.21 3.61
C SER A 292 7.16 -23.08 4.72
N LEU A 293 8.22 -23.88 4.69
CA LEU A 293 9.32 -23.80 5.65
C LEU A 293 10.22 -22.58 5.41
N ILE A 294 10.38 -22.16 4.16
CA ILE A 294 11.20 -20.98 3.79
C ILE A 294 10.45 -19.67 4.04
N ARG A 295 9.12 -19.71 4.16
CA ARG A 295 8.26 -18.53 4.32
C ARG A 295 8.11 -18.03 5.78
N GLU A 296 8.85 -18.60 6.73
CA GLU A 296 9.01 -18.07 8.09
C GLU A 296 10.46 -17.62 8.33
N PRO A 297 10.70 -16.54 9.09
CA PRO A 297 9.78 -15.79 9.95
C PRO A 297 9.25 -14.47 9.36
#